data_AF-A0A356JAF1-F1
#
_entry.id   AF-A0A356JAF1-F1
#
_cell.length_a   1.000
_cell.length_b   1.000
_cell.length_c   1.000
_cell.angle_alpha   90.00
_cell.angle_beta   90.00
_cell.angle_gamma   90.00
#
_symmetry.space_group_name_H-M   'P 1'
#
loop_
_entity.id
_entity.type
_entity.pdbx_description
1 polymer ?
#
loop_
_entity_poly.entity_id
_entity_poly.type
_entity_poly.pdbx_seq_one_letter_code
_entity_poly.pdbx_strand_id
1 'polypeptide(L)'
;MKTSTKIFLFLFVGAIGALVYFALPVFKQRYFQNGTPPSAERQRDNKIKIENTPESEKEKTDEIEISNDSQPKSNEYSPETEGESFTEVSRDKCETGCVSFEEDKEYFEYCQQACGLSPAPTQPGGNCEDLQGLKKDYCLKDLGIKEEDFSVCEKIEDTNIRTTCTARVTEDLLEKIPNQ
;
A
#
# COMPACT_ATOMS: atom_id res chain seq x y z
N MET A 1 -39.52 -32.07 23.42
CA MET A 1 -38.62 -30.93 23.13
C MET A 1 -37.12 -31.20 23.37
N LYS A 2 -36.67 -32.28 24.03
CA LYS A 2 -35.23 -32.52 24.28
C LYS A 2 -34.44 -33.18 23.14
N THR A 3 -35.11 -33.75 22.14
CA THR A 3 -34.47 -34.48 21.03
C THR A 3 -33.99 -33.55 19.91
N SER A 4 -34.71 -32.45 19.67
CA SER A 4 -34.37 -31.46 18.63
C SER A 4 -33.07 -30.70 18.93
N THR A 5 -32.79 -30.36 20.19
CA THR A 5 -31.55 -29.66 20.58
C THR A 5 -30.29 -30.46 20.27
N LYS A 6 -30.34 -31.79 20.40
CA LYS A 6 -29.18 -32.65 20.10
C LYS A 6 -28.84 -32.64 18.61
N ILE A 7 -29.86 -32.66 17.76
CA ILE A 7 -29.70 -32.67 16.29
C ILE A 7 -29.06 -31.35 15.82
N PHE A 8 -29.52 -30.21 16.34
CA PHE A 8 -28.92 -28.91 16.01
C PHE A 8 -27.44 -28.83 16.41
N LEU A 9 -27.08 -29.40 17.56
CA LEU A 9 -25.68 -29.38 18.02
C LEU A 9 -24.78 -30.21 17.09
N PHE A 10 -25.23 -31.38 16.62
CA PHE A 10 -24.47 -32.17 15.65
C PHE A 10 -24.30 -31.46 14.30
N LEU A 11 -25.34 -30.79 13.81
CA LEU A 11 -25.27 -30.00 12.57
C LEU A 11 -24.30 -28.82 12.70
N PHE A 12 -24.32 -28.12 13.83
CA PHE A 12 -23.44 -26.98 14.07
C PHE A 12 -21.96 -27.40 14.13
N VAL A 13 -21.65 -28.48 14.86
CA VAL A 13 -20.28 -29.02 14.91
C VAL A 13 -19.81 -29.50 13.53
N GLY A 14 -20.70 -30.14 12.76
CA GLY A 14 -20.41 -30.54 11.38
C GLY A 14 -20.10 -29.34 10.47
N ALA A 15 -20.87 -28.26 10.58
CA ALA A 15 -20.67 -27.05 9.80
C ALA A 15 -19.33 -26.36 10.12
N ILE A 16 -18.96 -26.23 11.40
CA ILE A 16 -17.66 -25.69 11.80
C ILE A 16 -16.52 -26.57 11.28
N GLY A 17 -16.65 -27.90 11.40
CA GLY A 17 -15.65 -28.83 10.89
C GLY A 17 -15.41 -28.66 9.38
N ALA A 18 -16.48 -28.49 8.60
CA ALA A 18 -16.38 -28.21 7.17
C ALA A 18 -15.69 -26.86 6.89
N LEU A 19 -16.05 -25.79 7.61
CA LEU A 19 -15.42 -24.47 7.45
C LEU A 19 -13.92 -24.51 7.73
N VAL A 20 -13.50 -25.15 8.82
CA VAL A 20 -12.08 -25.29 9.17
C VAL A 20 -11.35 -26.11 8.11
N TYR A 21 -11.96 -27.20 7.63
CA TYR A 21 -11.38 -28.04 6.58
C TYR A 21 -11.13 -27.25 5.27
N PHE A 22 -12.06 -26.36 4.88
CA PHE A 22 -11.89 -25.49 3.72
C PHE A 22 -10.95 -24.31 3.95
N ALA A 23 -10.88 -23.75 5.16
CA ALA A 23 -10.03 -22.61 5.47
C ALA A 23 -8.54 -22.98 5.57
N LEU A 24 -8.20 -24.15 6.12
CA LEU A 24 -6.82 -24.60 6.31
C LEU A 24 -5.93 -24.54 5.06
N PRO A 25 -6.33 -25.00 3.85
CA PRO A 25 -5.48 -24.91 2.66
C PRO A 25 -5.21 -23.46 2.22
N VAL A 26 -6.20 -22.56 2.34
CA VAL A 26 -6.05 -21.14 1.97
C VAL A 26 -5.09 -20.43 2.92
N PHE A 27 -5.23 -20.67 4.22
CA PHE A 27 -4.30 -20.16 5.23
C PHE A 27 -2.88 -20.70 5.03
N LYS A 28 -2.74 -21.98 4.67
CA LYS A 28 -1.42 -22.58 4.43
C LYS A 28 -0.69 -21.90 3.27
N GLN A 29 -1.41 -21.56 2.20
CA GLN A 29 -0.83 -20.91 1.03
C GLN A 29 -0.36 -19.48 1.32
N ARG A 30 -1.06 -18.73 2.18
CA ARG A 30 -0.70 -17.34 2.50
C ARG A 30 0.37 -17.21 3.58
N TYR A 31 0.35 -18.04 4.62
CA TYR A 31 1.20 -17.83 5.79
C TYR A 31 2.50 -18.63 5.79
N PHE A 32 2.56 -19.75 5.07
CA PHE A 32 3.72 -20.65 5.12
C PHE A 32 4.61 -20.61 3.87
N GLN A 33 4.30 -19.81 2.84
CA GLN A 33 5.15 -19.67 1.66
C GLN A 33 6.25 -18.59 1.77
N ASN A 34 6.29 -17.78 2.83
CA ASN A 34 7.30 -16.73 2.99
C ASN A 34 8.53 -17.15 3.82
N GLY A 35 8.75 -18.45 4.02
CA GLY A 35 9.82 -18.98 4.87
C GLY A 35 11.10 -19.41 4.13
N THR A 36 11.17 -19.30 2.80
CA THR A 36 12.42 -19.59 2.09
C THR A 36 13.20 -18.29 1.90
N PRO A 37 14.29 -18.04 2.65
CA PRO A 37 15.18 -16.94 2.31
C PRO A 37 15.65 -17.13 0.86
N PRO A 38 15.71 -16.08 0.03
CA PRO A 38 16.21 -16.21 -1.32
C PRO A 38 17.65 -16.73 -1.25
N SER A 39 17.81 -18.02 -1.60
CA SER A 39 19.11 -18.60 -1.88
C SER A 39 19.71 -17.79 -3.01
N ALA A 40 20.83 -17.13 -2.71
CA ALA A 40 21.65 -16.41 -3.65
C ALA A 40 22.26 -17.42 -4.65
N GLU A 41 21.51 -17.76 -5.70
CA GLU A 41 22.06 -18.55 -6.80
C GLU A 41 22.40 -17.65 -7.99
N ARG A 42 23.72 -17.51 -8.18
CA ARG A 42 24.38 -17.01 -9.38
C ARG A 42 23.97 -17.84 -10.60
N GLN A 43 23.42 -17.19 -11.62
CA GLN A 43 23.60 -17.57 -13.03
C GLN A 43 23.79 -16.25 -13.80
N ARG A 44 25.02 -15.80 -14.10
CA ARG A 44 25.89 -16.20 -15.21
C ARG A 44 25.17 -16.31 -16.56
N ASP A 45 25.47 -15.30 -17.38
CA ASP A 45 25.58 -15.31 -18.84
C ASP A 45 24.36 -15.74 -19.66
N ASN A 46 23.61 -14.74 -20.13
CA ASN A 46 22.91 -14.87 -21.41
C ASN A 46 23.15 -13.64 -22.30
N LYS A 47 24.03 -13.86 -23.29
CA LYS A 47 24.36 -12.96 -24.39
C LYS A 47 23.19 -12.96 -25.37
N ILE A 48 22.32 -11.95 -25.29
CA ILE A 48 21.27 -11.74 -26.29
C ILE A 48 21.83 -10.86 -27.41
N LYS A 49 21.91 -11.48 -28.60
CA LYS A 49 22.20 -10.85 -29.89
C LYS A 49 20.94 -10.07 -30.31
N ILE A 50 21.03 -8.74 -30.35
CA ILE A 50 19.99 -7.86 -30.88
C ILE A 50 20.07 -7.94 -32.42
N GLU A 51 19.01 -8.40 -33.05
CA GLU A 51 18.78 -8.31 -34.49
C GLU A 51 17.53 -7.46 -34.70
N ASN A 52 17.71 -6.35 -35.39
CA ASN A 52 16.69 -5.36 -35.69
C ASN A 52 15.66 -5.94 -36.66
N THR A 53 14.37 -5.71 -36.41
CA THR A 53 13.33 -5.68 -37.44
C THR A 53 12.24 -4.70 -36.99
N PRO A 54 11.89 -3.70 -37.83
CA PRO A 54 10.88 -2.70 -37.50
C PRO A 54 9.48 -3.10 -37.98
N GLU A 55 8.50 -2.32 -37.51
CA GLU A 55 7.19 -2.07 -38.14
C GLU A 55 6.06 -3.06 -37.82
N SER A 56 5.08 -2.63 -37.03
CA SER A 56 3.81 -2.10 -37.55
C SER A 56 2.67 -2.20 -36.52
N GLU A 57 1.89 -1.11 -36.47
CA GLU A 57 0.48 -0.96 -36.12
C GLU A 57 -0.27 -2.12 -35.44
N LYS A 58 -0.89 -1.83 -34.28
CA LYS A 58 -2.36 -1.72 -34.21
C LYS A 58 -2.88 -1.22 -32.87
N GLU A 59 -3.53 -0.08 -32.97
CA GLU A 59 -4.74 0.35 -32.28
C GLU A 59 -5.63 -0.79 -31.78
N LYS A 60 -5.91 -0.81 -30.47
CA LYS A 60 -7.12 -1.40 -29.91
C LYS A 60 -7.50 -0.70 -28.61
N THR A 61 -8.44 0.22 -28.76
CA THR A 61 -9.26 0.80 -27.71
C THR A 61 -10.12 -0.32 -27.12
N ASP A 62 -9.93 -0.63 -25.84
CA ASP A 62 -10.88 -1.44 -25.07
C ASP A 62 -11.54 -0.54 -24.03
N GLU A 63 -12.86 -0.41 -24.15
CA GLU A 63 -13.77 0.26 -23.23
C GLU A 63 -13.63 -0.35 -21.82
N ILE A 64 -13.31 0.49 -20.84
CA ILE A 64 -13.39 0.13 -19.43
C ILE A 64 -14.78 0.54 -18.93
N GLU A 65 -15.70 -0.41 -18.89
CA GLU A 65 -16.94 -0.27 -18.12
C GLU A 65 -16.63 -0.36 -16.62
N ILE A 66 -16.49 0.80 -15.97
CA ILE A 66 -16.42 0.90 -14.51
C ILE A 66 -17.84 0.77 -13.97
N SER A 67 -18.22 -0.44 -13.57
CA SER A 67 -19.41 -0.68 -12.77
C SER A 67 -19.19 -0.19 -11.34
N ASN A 68 -19.60 1.06 -11.07
CA ASN A 68 -19.76 1.58 -9.72
C ASN A 68 -21.09 1.08 -9.15
N ASP A 69 -21.06 -0.05 -8.45
CA ASP A 69 -22.13 -0.43 -7.54
C ASP A 69 -21.56 -1.13 -6.30
N SER A 70 -21.72 -0.46 -5.16
CA SER A 70 -21.99 -1.02 -3.83
C SER A 70 -21.36 -0.14 -2.75
N GLN A 71 -22.11 0.90 -2.42
CA GLN A 71 -21.96 1.65 -1.17
C GLN A 71 -22.25 0.69 0.01
N PRO A 72 -21.29 0.42 0.93
CA PRO A 72 -21.60 -0.32 2.14
C PRO A 72 -22.24 0.64 3.14
N LYS A 73 -23.43 0.24 3.61
CA LYS A 73 -24.13 0.84 4.74
C LYS A 73 -23.18 1.04 5.92
N SER A 74 -23.16 2.28 6.41
CA SER A 74 -22.63 2.66 7.71
C SER A 74 -23.35 1.85 8.80
N ASN A 75 -22.70 0.80 9.30
CA ASN A 75 -23.05 0.22 10.57
C ASN A 75 -22.34 1.04 11.65
N GLU A 76 -23.11 1.93 12.25
CA GLU A 76 -22.88 2.49 13.57
C GLU A 76 -22.82 1.32 14.56
N TYR A 77 -21.60 0.91 14.89
CA TYR A 77 -21.33 0.01 16.00
C TYR A 77 -20.05 0.51 16.68
N SER A 78 -20.26 1.13 17.83
CA SER A 78 -19.21 1.46 18.79
C SER A 78 -18.99 0.24 19.69
N PRO A 79 -17.81 -0.39 19.64
CA PRO A 79 -17.26 -1.10 20.77
C PRO A 79 -16.16 -0.25 21.38
N GLU A 80 -16.45 0.34 22.55
CA GLU A 80 -15.44 0.77 23.50
C GLU A 80 -14.60 -0.46 23.88
N THR A 81 -13.52 -0.63 23.13
CA THR A 81 -12.45 -1.54 23.49
C THR A 81 -11.25 -0.64 23.69
N GLU A 82 -10.85 -0.46 24.94
CA GLU A 82 -9.53 0.05 25.32
C GLU A 82 -8.46 -0.98 24.89
N GLY A 83 -8.40 -1.26 23.60
CA GLY A 83 -7.23 -1.78 22.94
C GLY A 83 -6.60 -0.58 22.28
N GLU A 84 -5.31 -0.35 22.55
CA GLU A 84 -4.52 0.75 22.03
C GLU A 84 -4.82 0.95 20.54
N SER A 85 -5.73 1.90 20.31
CA SER A 85 -6.23 2.21 18.98
C SER A 85 -5.03 2.69 18.23
N PHE A 86 -4.71 2.01 17.13
CA PHE A 86 -3.77 2.46 16.11
C PHE A 86 -3.86 3.99 16.03
N THR A 87 -2.86 4.67 16.59
CA THR A 87 -2.94 6.11 16.82
C THR A 87 -2.83 6.77 15.46
N GLU A 88 -3.98 7.12 14.91
CA GLU A 88 -4.07 7.77 13.61
C GLU A 88 -3.29 9.08 13.67
N VAL A 89 -2.25 9.20 12.84
CA VAL A 89 -1.43 10.41 12.75
C VAL A 89 -2.21 11.45 11.96
N SER A 90 -2.90 12.33 12.68
CA SER A 90 -3.63 13.45 12.07
C SER A 90 -2.69 14.53 11.52
N ARG A 91 -3.13 15.27 10.50
CA ARG A 91 -2.33 16.31 9.83
C ARG A 91 -1.82 17.42 10.78
N ASP A 92 -2.64 17.82 11.75
CA ASP A 92 -2.25 18.81 12.76
C ASP A 92 -0.97 18.39 13.53
N LYS A 93 -0.76 17.08 13.66
CA LYS A 93 0.45 16.50 14.27
C LYS A 93 1.65 16.57 13.33
N CYS A 94 1.43 16.48 12.02
CA CYS A 94 2.46 16.70 11.01
C CYS A 94 2.88 18.17 10.95
N GLU A 95 1.94 19.12 11.01
CA GLU A 95 2.25 20.56 10.99
C GLU A 95 3.10 20.99 12.19
N THR A 96 2.87 20.36 13.34
CA THR A 96 3.64 20.59 14.57
C THR A 96 4.94 19.78 14.62
N GLY A 97 5.35 19.11 13.55
CA GLY A 97 6.63 18.41 13.50
C GLY A 97 6.69 17.16 14.37
N CYS A 98 5.56 16.50 14.64
CA CYS A 98 5.47 15.32 15.50
C CYS A 98 5.86 15.54 16.97
N VAL A 99 5.87 16.79 17.46
CA VAL A 99 6.31 17.13 18.83
C VAL A 99 5.55 16.36 19.91
N SER A 100 4.27 16.03 19.69
CA SER A 100 3.47 15.25 20.65
C SER A 100 3.91 13.80 20.82
N PHE A 101 4.83 13.32 19.98
CA PHE A 101 5.35 11.95 20.02
C PHE A 101 6.83 11.90 20.47
N GLU A 102 7.46 13.03 20.83
CA GLU A 102 8.89 13.06 21.21
C GLU A 102 9.26 12.12 22.36
N GLU A 103 8.30 11.83 23.26
CA GLU A 103 8.52 10.94 24.40
C GLU A 103 8.64 9.47 23.99
N ASP A 104 8.02 9.07 22.87
CA ASP A 104 8.09 7.71 22.35
C ASP A 104 8.77 7.69 20.98
N LYS A 105 10.01 7.21 20.99
CA LYS A 105 10.87 7.15 19.81
C LYS A 105 10.23 6.38 18.65
N GLU A 106 9.49 5.31 18.93
CA GLU A 106 8.87 4.48 17.89
C GLU A 106 7.70 5.21 17.23
N TYR A 107 6.83 5.84 18.04
CA TYR A 107 5.74 6.65 17.50
C TYR A 107 6.23 7.94 16.83
N PHE A 108 7.32 8.52 17.31
CA PHE A 108 7.93 9.67 16.67
C PHE A 108 8.45 9.34 15.28
N GLU A 109 9.19 8.22 15.14
CA GLU A 109 9.66 7.73 13.84
C GLU A 109 8.50 7.39 12.91
N TYR A 110 7.45 6.75 13.44
CA TYR A 110 6.24 6.44 12.68
C TYR A 110 5.52 7.72 12.21
N CYS A 111 5.32 8.69 13.10
CA CYS A 111 4.72 9.98 12.76
C CYS A 111 5.54 10.67 11.69
N GLN A 112 6.86 10.71 11.85
CA GLN A 112 7.77 11.28 10.87
C GLN A 112 7.63 10.60 9.49
N GLN A 113 7.56 9.28 9.45
CA GLN A 113 7.40 8.52 8.22
C GLN A 113 6.02 8.75 7.58
N ALA A 114 4.97 8.79 8.38
CA ALA A 114 3.60 9.05 7.92
C ALA A 114 3.44 10.48 7.37
N CYS A 115 4.05 11.45 8.04
CA CYS A 115 4.02 12.87 7.70
C CYS A 115 5.05 13.28 6.63
N GLY A 116 5.92 12.37 6.17
CA GLY A 116 7.02 12.72 5.26
C GLY A 116 8.08 13.64 5.88
N LEU A 117 8.09 13.78 7.21
CA LEU A 117 9.09 14.52 7.99
C LEU A 117 10.28 13.65 8.37
N SER A 118 10.16 12.33 8.18
CA SER A 118 11.28 11.43 8.36
C SER A 118 12.41 12.02 7.55
N PRO A 119 13.58 12.25 8.17
CA PRO A 119 14.74 12.58 7.40
C PRO A 119 14.87 11.40 6.46
N ALA A 120 14.46 11.60 5.21
CA ALA A 120 14.87 10.71 4.17
C ALA A 120 16.38 10.54 4.36
N PRO A 121 16.99 9.48 3.84
CA PRO A 121 18.34 9.64 3.35
C PRO A 121 18.37 10.70 2.21
N THR A 122 17.83 11.90 2.47
CA THR A 122 18.19 13.18 1.93
C THR A 122 19.70 13.18 1.95
N GLN A 123 20.26 12.88 0.79
CA GLN A 123 21.37 13.70 0.37
C GLN A 123 20.82 15.12 0.35
N PRO A 124 21.22 16.00 1.29
CA PRO A 124 20.76 17.37 1.31
C PRO A 124 21.22 18.02 0.00
N GLY A 125 20.29 18.23 -0.93
CA GLY A 125 20.56 18.86 -2.22
C GLY A 125 21.01 17.93 -3.36
N GLY A 126 20.80 16.62 -3.26
CA GLY A 126 21.07 15.70 -4.38
C GLY A 126 19.96 15.76 -5.43
N ASN A 127 20.29 16.13 -6.66
CA ASN A 127 19.38 15.94 -7.80
C ASN A 127 19.02 14.44 -7.90
N CYS A 128 17.73 14.11 -8.06
CA CYS A 128 17.31 12.72 -8.26
C CYS A 128 17.90 12.09 -9.53
N GLU A 129 18.49 12.89 -10.43
CA GLU A 129 19.12 12.42 -11.67
C GLU A 129 20.34 11.52 -11.46
N ASP A 130 21.07 11.69 -10.36
CA ASP A 130 22.28 10.91 -10.07
C ASP A 130 21.95 9.52 -9.48
N LEU A 131 20.68 9.28 -9.14
CA LEU A 131 20.21 8.01 -8.59
C LEU A 131 19.74 7.07 -9.72
N GLN A 132 19.69 5.77 -9.43
CA GLN A 132 19.22 4.75 -10.37
C GLN A 132 18.25 3.77 -9.72
N GLY A 133 17.37 3.20 -10.55
CA GLY A 133 16.35 2.23 -10.17
C GLY A 133 15.45 2.74 -9.04
N LEU A 134 15.14 1.85 -8.09
CA LEU A 134 14.17 2.13 -7.03
C LEU A 134 14.52 3.37 -6.17
N LYS A 135 15.82 3.67 -5.99
CA LYS A 135 16.24 4.86 -5.22
C LYS A 135 15.88 6.16 -5.95
N LYS A 136 15.98 6.18 -7.28
CA LYS A 136 15.56 7.30 -8.11
C LYS A 136 14.05 7.49 -8.03
N ASP A 137 13.31 6.41 -8.13
CA ASP A 137 11.85 6.41 -8.06
C ASP A 137 11.32 6.97 -6.72
N TYR A 138 11.91 6.54 -5.59
CA TYR A 138 11.55 7.12 -4.29
C TYR A 138 11.93 8.60 -4.16
N CYS A 139 13.11 8.99 -4.66
CA CYS A 139 13.52 10.40 -4.67
C CYS A 139 12.55 11.28 -5.47
N LEU A 140 12.18 10.83 -6.68
CA LEU A 140 11.20 11.51 -7.53
C LEU A 140 9.81 11.55 -6.88
N LYS A 141 9.39 10.47 -6.22
CA LYS A 141 8.13 10.43 -5.47
C LYS A 141 8.09 11.51 -4.38
N ASP A 142 9.13 11.56 -3.55
CA ASP A 142 9.20 12.55 -2.46
C ASP A 142 9.27 13.98 -3.01
N LEU A 143 10.00 14.19 -4.12
CA LEU A 143 10.05 15.48 -4.81
C LEU A 143 8.69 15.90 -5.39
N GLY A 144 7.99 14.98 -6.07
CA GLY A 144 6.68 15.24 -6.66
C GLY A 144 5.60 15.55 -5.63
N ILE A 145 5.62 14.88 -4.47
CA ILE A 145 4.74 15.19 -3.34
C ILE A 145 5.07 16.58 -2.78
N LYS A 146 6.36 16.87 -2.55
CA LYS A 146 6.79 18.15 -1.98
C LYS A 146 6.49 19.36 -2.87
N GLU A 147 6.64 19.21 -4.19
CA GLU A 147 6.39 20.27 -5.17
C GLU A 147 4.96 20.27 -5.71
N GLU A 148 4.16 19.26 -5.35
CA GLU A 148 2.79 19.04 -5.85
C GLU A 148 2.72 18.97 -7.40
N ASP A 149 3.76 18.42 -8.03
CA ASP A 149 3.90 18.33 -9.48
C ASP A 149 3.73 16.89 -9.99
N PHE A 150 2.61 16.65 -10.66
CA PHE A 150 2.30 15.38 -11.33
C PHE A 150 3.35 15.00 -12.38
N SER A 151 3.98 15.99 -13.04
CA SER A 151 5.01 15.76 -14.07
C SER A 151 6.25 15.08 -13.50
N VAL A 152 6.53 15.29 -12.20
CA VAL A 152 7.62 14.60 -11.50
C VAL A 152 7.22 13.14 -11.23
N CYS A 153 5.98 12.90 -10.81
CA CYS A 153 5.47 11.54 -10.61
C CYS A 153 5.49 10.71 -11.91
N GLU A 154 5.20 11.32 -13.07
CA GLU A 154 5.23 10.62 -14.36
C GLU A 154 6.61 10.09 -14.76
N LYS A 155 7.69 10.70 -14.25
CA LYS A 155 9.07 10.26 -14.51
C LYS A 155 9.47 9.00 -13.75
N ILE A 156 8.63 8.51 -12.84
CA ILE A 156 8.86 7.30 -12.03
C ILE A 156 8.65 6.06 -12.89
N GLU A 157 9.64 5.15 -12.87
CA GLU A 157 9.60 3.90 -13.65
C GLU A 157 8.71 2.84 -12.99
N ASP A 158 8.82 2.65 -11.67
CA ASP A 158 7.97 1.73 -10.92
C ASP A 158 6.50 2.21 -10.85
N THR A 159 5.60 1.38 -11.35
CA THR A 159 4.18 1.72 -11.47
C THR A 159 3.46 1.87 -10.13
N ASN A 160 3.86 1.11 -9.09
CA ASN A 160 3.25 1.20 -7.76
C ASN A 160 3.69 2.49 -7.06
N ILE A 161 4.98 2.83 -7.16
CA ILE A 161 5.52 4.07 -6.60
C ILE A 161 4.89 5.28 -7.32
N ARG A 162 4.77 5.23 -8.65
CA ARG A 162 4.11 6.28 -9.44
C ARG A 162 2.65 6.49 -9.01
N THR A 163 1.88 5.41 -8.89
CA THR A 163 0.47 5.48 -8.48
C THR A 163 0.34 6.09 -7.08
N THR A 164 1.24 5.72 -6.17
CA THR A 164 1.28 6.29 -4.82
C THR A 164 1.62 7.78 -4.84
N CYS A 165 2.60 8.19 -5.66
CA CYS A 165 2.95 9.60 -5.87
C CYS A 165 1.72 10.41 -6.31
N THR A 166 1.04 9.97 -7.38
CA THR A 166 -0.11 10.68 -7.94
C THR A 166 -1.29 10.74 -6.96
N ALA A 167 -1.52 9.67 -6.19
CA ALA A 167 -2.58 9.65 -5.19
C ALA A 167 -2.32 10.70 -4.09
N ARG A 168 -1.10 10.75 -3.55
CA ARG A 168 -0.71 11.73 -2.52
C ARG A 168 -0.79 13.17 -3.02
N VAL A 169 -0.24 13.46 -4.20
CA VAL A 169 -0.35 14.80 -4.81
C VAL A 169 -1.82 15.21 -5.00
N THR A 170 -2.69 14.27 -5.38
CA THR A 170 -4.12 14.53 -5.53
C THR A 170 -4.80 14.82 -4.20
N GLU A 171 -4.50 14.02 -3.16
CA GLU A 171 -5.01 14.23 -1.79
C GLU A 171 -4.61 15.61 -1.26
N ASP A 172 -3.33 15.97 -1.36
CA ASP A 172 -2.83 17.27 -0.91
C ASP A 172 -3.50 18.44 -1.66
N LEU A 173 -3.73 18.29 -2.97
CA LEU A 173 -4.41 19.30 -3.78
C LEU A 173 -5.89 19.45 -3.41
N LEU A 174 -6.61 18.34 -3.18
CA LEU A 174 -8.02 18.36 -2.82
C LEU A 174 -8.24 19.00 -1.44
N GLU A 175 -7.37 18.73 -0.48
CA GLU A 175 -7.47 19.29 0.86
C GLU A 175 -7.19 20.79 0.89
N LYS A 176 -6.41 21.31 -0.06
CA LYS A 176 -6.15 22.75 -0.21
C LYS A 176 -7.31 23.53 -0.79
N ILE A 177 -8.31 22.89 -1.39
CA ILE A 177 -9.48 23.59 -1.91
C ILE A 177 -10.33 23.99 -0.70
N PRO A 178 -10.39 25.28 -0.32
CA PRO A 178 -11.25 25.70 0.78
C PRO A 178 -12.69 25.42 0.37
N ASN A 179 -13.44 24.71 1.22
CA ASN A 179 -14.88 24.56 1.08
C ASN A 179 -15.52 25.96 1.08
N GLN A 180 -15.86 26.47 -0.11
CA GLN A 180 -16.60 27.72 -0.30
C GLN A 180 -18.10 27.51 -0.10
#